data_AF-A0A965LYN6-F1
#
_entry.id   AF-A0A965LYN6-F1
#
_cell.length_a   1.000
_cell.length_b   1.000
_cell.length_c   1.000
_cell.angle_alpha   90.00
_cell.angle_beta   90.00
_cell.angle_gamma   90.00
#
_symmetry.space_group_name_H-M   'P 1'
#
loop_
_entity.id
_entity.type
_entity.pdbx_description
1 polymer ?
#
loop_
_entity_poly.entity_id
_entity_poly.type
_entity_poly.pdbx_seq_one_letter_code
_entity_poly.pdbx_strand_id
1 'polypeptide(L)'
;VAEAITNLLAAPIELPRVKLSANWMAACGEPGQDAALYDTVRAVGMELCPALGISIPVGKDSLSMRTVWKDGDAAKKVTSPVSLIVSAFASLDDVRGTLTPQLNRDEADTTLILIDLGRGRSRLGGSVLCQVLEKEQGEVPNLDDAQDLVRLVAAINALRARGDLLAYHDRSDGGLLAAAAEMAFAGQVGVALNVDMLLVEGDGISDSRMDTGDSKNWATQIQARRQEATLKALFNEEIGVLIQVRTAQRNEVMQLLREHGLSRHSHFVGKTRPAHAPMEVGKGKLEIWRDTKTVFSATLQDLQQVWDAVSWKICQQRDNPACADAEHASVGAPANSGLHVYLPEGWGGAMPLTPALSPKGRGSSAMPPA
;
A
#
# COMPACT_ATOMS: atom_id res chain seq x y z
N VAL A 1 -12.99 -0.35 -3.33
CA VAL A 1 -12.89 0.32 -4.66
C VAL A 1 -11.62 1.14 -4.75
N ALA A 2 -11.41 2.11 -3.86
CA ALA A 2 -10.23 2.98 -3.89
C ALA A 2 -8.91 2.18 -3.83
N GLU A 3 -8.82 1.21 -2.91
CA GLU A 3 -7.68 0.29 -2.80
C GLU A 3 -7.38 -0.47 -4.11
N ALA A 4 -8.41 -1.05 -4.75
CA ALA A 4 -8.23 -1.74 -6.03
C ALA A 4 -7.67 -0.81 -7.13
N ILE A 5 -7.94 0.50 -7.05
CA ILE A 5 -7.38 1.50 -7.97
C ILE A 5 -5.97 1.89 -7.56
N THR A 6 -5.68 2.11 -6.27
CA THR A 6 -4.31 2.44 -5.82
C THR A 6 -3.35 1.29 -6.07
N ASN A 7 -3.78 0.05 -5.91
CA ASN A 7 -2.97 -1.12 -6.24
C ASN A 7 -2.72 -1.20 -7.76
N LEU A 8 -3.77 -1.08 -8.58
CA LEU A 8 -3.66 -1.12 -10.05
C LEU A 8 -2.84 0.06 -10.62
N LEU A 9 -2.79 1.19 -9.92
CA LEU A 9 -2.09 2.41 -10.34
C LEU A 9 -0.55 2.27 -10.37
N ALA A 10 0.01 1.18 -9.83
CA ALA A 10 1.40 0.81 -10.09
C ALA A 10 1.69 0.67 -11.60
N ALA A 11 0.68 0.31 -12.40
CA ALA A 11 0.72 0.28 -13.86
C ALA A 11 0.26 1.60 -14.51
N PRO A 12 0.64 1.89 -15.77
CA PRO A 12 0.23 3.08 -16.53
C PRO A 12 -1.23 3.03 -17.00
N ILE A 13 -2.15 2.95 -16.05
CA ILE A 13 -3.60 2.94 -16.31
C ILE A 13 -4.14 4.34 -16.60
N GLU A 14 -5.16 4.41 -17.43
CA GLU A 14 -6.04 5.57 -17.54
C GLU A 14 -7.35 5.26 -16.82
N LEU A 15 -7.75 6.10 -15.85
CA LEU A 15 -8.91 5.84 -15.00
C LEU A 15 -10.19 5.50 -15.79
N PRO A 16 -10.56 6.20 -16.90
CA PRO A 16 -11.76 5.87 -17.67
C PRO A 16 -11.76 4.47 -18.32
N ARG A 17 -10.58 3.88 -18.53
CA ARG A 17 -10.41 2.52 -19.08
C ARG A 17 -10.59 1.44 -18.01
N VAL A 18 -10.62 1.81 -16.72
CA VAL A 18 -10.81 0.87 -15.63
C VAL A 18 -12.25 0.33 -15.64
N LYS A 19 -12.36 -1.00 -15.53
CA LYS A 19 -13.61 -1.75 -15.37
C LYS A 19 -13.53 -2.56 -14.09
N LEU A 20 -14.62 -2.59 -13.34
CA LEU A 20 -14.68 -3.31 -12.07
C LEU A 20 -15.54 -4.56 -12.16
N SER A 21 -15.13 -5.62 -11.47
CA SER A 21 -16.02 -6.67 -11.00
C SER A 21 -16.34 -6.41 -9.53
N ALA A 22 -17.62 -6.45 -9.16
CA ALA A 22 -18.05 -6.32 -7.77
C ALA A 22 -18.67 -7.64 -7.29
N ASN A 23 -18.04 -8.26 -6.29
CA ASN A 23 -18.53 -9.49 -5.65
C ASN A 23 -19.03 -9.17 -4.24
N TRP A 24 -20.32 -9.39 -4.01
CA TRP A 24 -21.02 -8.98 -2.80
C TRP A 24 -21.29 -10.19 -1.90
N MET A 25 -20.71 -10.20 -0.70
CA MET A 25 -20.93 -11.24 0.29
C MET A 25 -21.66 -10.65 1.49
N ALA A 26 -22.79 -11.25 1.87
CA ALA A 26 -23.57 -10.81 3.01
C ALA A 26 -24.30 -11.98 3.67
N ALA A 27 -24.71 -11.81 4.92
CA ALA A 27 -25.59 -12.76 5.60
C ALA A 27 -27.02 -12.22 5.64
N CYS A 28 -27.72 -12.22 4.50
CA CYS A 28 -29.05 -11.61 4.41
C CYS A 28 -30.04 -12.26 5.38
N GLY A 29 -30.90 -11.41 5.96
CA GLY A 29 -31.83 -11.73 7.03
C GLY A 29 -31.24 -11.68 8.45
N GLU A 30 -29.92 -11.53 8.60
CA GLU A 30 -29.33 -11.18 9.90
C GLU A 30 -29.55 -9.69 10.22
N PRO A 31 -29.75 -9.31 11.49
CA PRO A 31 -30.03 -7.93 11.88
C PRO A 31 -29.00 -6.93 11.31
N GLY A 32 -29.47 -5.95 10.55
CA GLY A 32 -28.65 -4.88 9.97
C GLY A 32 -27.93 -5.21 8.66
N GLN A 33 -27.77 -6.48 8.29
CA GLN A 33 -27.01 -6.88 7.09
C GLN A 33 -27.67 -6.41 5.78
N ASP A 34 -29.00 -6.51 5.68
CA ASP A 34 -29.72 -6.13 4.46
C ASP A 34 -29.60 -4.62 4.17
N ALA A 35 -29.71 -3.78 5.20
CA ALA A 35 -29.55 -2.34 5.08
C ALA A 35 -28.09 -1.97 4.75
N ALA A 36 -27.12 -2.58 5.44
CA ALA A 36 -25.71 -2.37 5.16
C ALA A 36 -25.32 -2.77 3.73
N LEU A 37 -25.88 -3.87 3.20
CA LEU A 37 -25.68 -4.28 1.82
C LEU A 37 -26.24 -3.23 0.85
N TYR A 38 -27.46 -2.75 1.06
CA TYR A 38 -28.07 -1.72 0.23
C TYR A 38 -27.23 -0.44 0.21
N ASP A 39 -26.81 0.04 1.39
CA ASP A 39 -25.99 1.25 1.52
C ASP A 39 -24.63 1.08 0.84
N THR A 40 -24.01 -0.10 0.94
CA THR A 40 -22.74 -0.40 0.25
C THR A 40 -22.91 -0.38 -1.27
N VAL A 41 -23.97 -1.03 -1.79
CA VAL A 41 -24.27 -1.03 -3.24
C VAL A 41 -24.56 0.37 -3.74
N ARG A 42 -25.32 1.17 -2.99
CA ARG A 42 -25.62 2.57 -3.33
C ARG A 42 -24.35 3.43 -3.35
N ALA A 43 -23.56 3.40 -2.28
CA ALA A 43 -22.35 4.19 -2.16
C ALA A 43 -21.35 3.90 -3.31
N VAL A 44 -21.27 2.63 -3.73
CA VAL A 44 -20.37 2.23 -4.81
C VAL A 44 -20.98 2.49 -6.18
N GLY A 45 -22.18 1.98 -6.45
CA GLY A 45 -22.79 1.97 -7.78
C GLY A 45 -23.46 3.29 -8.19
N MET A 46 -23.98 4.04 -7.23
CA MET A 46 -24.73 5.28 -7.49
C MET A 46 -23.95 6.55 -7.18
N GLU A 47 -22.88 6.46 -6.39
CA GLU A 47 -22.13 7.63 -5.91
C GLU A 47 -20.66 7.57 -6.38
N LEU A 48 -19.84 6.66 -5.85
CA LEU A 48 -18.40 6.63 -6.09
C LEU A 48 -18.02 6.28 -7.54
N CYS A 49 -18.48 5.16 -8.09
CA CYS A 49 -18.09 4.76 -9.45
C CYS A 49 -18.54 5.78 -10.52
N PRO A 50 -19.76 6.33 -10.47
CA PRO A 50 -20.14 7.45 -11.33
C PRO A 50 -19.24 8.68 -11.16
N ALA A 51 -18.90 9.07 -9.93
CA ALA A 51 -18.01 10.21 -9.68
C ALA A 51 -16.58 10.00 -10.21
N LEU A 52 -16.11 8.76 -10.27
CA LEU A 52 -14.82 8.37 -10.85
C LEU A 52 -14.87 8.17 -12.38
N GLY A 53 -16.08 8.12 -12.98
CA GLY A 53 -16.26 7.83 -14.40
C GLY A 53 -15.93 6.38 -14.79
N ILE A 54 -16.05 5.44 -13.85
CA ILE A 54 -15.76 4.01 -14.06
C ILE A 54 -17.03 3.17 -13.95
N SER A 55 -17.05 2.03 -14.64
CA SER A 55 -18.21 1.15 -14.71
C SER A 55 -17.95 -0.19 -14.04
N ILE A 56 -19.02 -0.79 -13.51
CA ILE A 56 -19.06 -2.16 -12.98
C ILE A 56 -19.84 -3.05 -13.98
N PRO A 57 -19.22 -3.54 -15.07
CA PRO A 57 -19.93 -4.32 -16.09
C PRO A 57 -20.26 -5.76 -15.68
N VAL A 58 -19.65 -6.27 -14.60
CA VAL A 58 -19.82 -7.64 -14.13
C VAL A 58 -19.81 -7.68 -12.61
N GLY A 59 -20.47 -8.69 -12.04
CA GLY A 59 -20.48 -8.91 -10.60
C GLY A 59 -21.18 -10.22 -10.25
N LYS A 60 -21.16 -10.56 -8.97
CA LYS A 60 -21.86 -11.73 -8.41
C LYS A 60 -22.18 -11.48 -6.94
N ASP A 61 -23.14 -12.22 -6.42
CA ASP A 61 -23.52 -12.19 -5.01
C ASP A 61 -23.48 -13.58 -4.35
N SER A 62 -23.23 -13.57 -3.04
CA SER A 62 -23.40 -14.72 -2.13
C SER A 62 -24.01 -14.21 -0.82
N LEU A 63 -25.30 -14.49 -0.63
CA LEU A 63 -26.15 -13.81 0.37
C LEU A 63 -26.45 -14.66 1.63
N SER A 64 -25.76 -15.78 1.80
CA SER A 64 -25.95 -16.70 2.93
C SER A 64 -24.66 -16.91 3.72
N MET A 65 -23.87 -15.85 3.93
CA MET A 65 -22.54 -15.91 4.57
C MET A 65 -22.62 -16.05 6.11
N ARG A 66 -23.28 -17.11 6.56
CA ARG A 66 -23.36 -17.50 7.97
C ARG A 66 -23.27 -19.01 8.12
N THR A 67 -22.72 -19.45 9.24
CA THR A 67 -22.67 -20.86 9.63
C THR A 67 -23.25 -21.00 11.02
N VAL A 68 -24.18 -21.95 11.20
CA VAL A 68 -24.81 -22.28 12.48
C VAL A 68 -24.57 -23.75 12.78
N TRP A 69 -24.19 -24.06 14.01
CA TRP A 69 -23.99 -25.43 14.47
C TRP A 69 -24.29 -25.58 15.96
N LYS A 70 -24.27 -26.81 16.45
CA LYS A 70 -24.33 -27.12 17.88
C LYS A 70 -22.97 -27.62 18.36
N ASP A 71 -22.55 -27.15 19.52
CA ASP A 71 -21.38 -27.63 20.23
C ASP A 71 -21.83 -28.08 21.63
N GLY A 72 -22.07 -29.39 21.77
CA GLY A 72 -22.87 -29.94 22.86
C GLY A 72 -24.29 -29.36 22.86
N ASP A 73 -24.72 -28.81 23.98
CA ASP A 73 -26.02 -28.14 24.12
C ASP A 73 -26.00 -26.66 23.68
N ALA A 74 -24.82 -26.10 23.38
CA ALA A 74 -24.69 -24.70 22.98
C ALA A 74 -24.93 -24.53 21.48
N ALA A 75 -25.89 -23.67 21.11
CA ALA A 75 -26.03 -23.21 19.74
C ALA A 75 -24.95 -22.16 19.44
N LYS A 76 -24.15 -22.40 18.39
CA LYS A 76 -23.10 -21.50 17.92
C LYS A 76 -23.45 -20.94 16.54
N LYS A 77 -23.05 -19.70 16.30
CA LYS A 77 -23.23 -19.01 15.02
C LYS A 77 -22.01 -18.14 14.74
N VAL A 78 -21.51 -18.19 13.50
CA VAL A 78 -20.53 -17.26 12.97
C VAL A 78 -21.14 -16.60 11.73
N THR A 79 -21.04 -15.28 11.68
CA THR A 79 -21.63 -14.45 10.63
C THR A 79 -20.53 -13.59 10.02
N SER A 80 -20.36 -13.64 8.71
CA SER A 80 -19.42 -12.75 8.02
C SER A 80 -19.97 -11.32 7.96
N PRO A 81 -19.11 -10.30 7.98
CA PRO A 81 -19.53 -8.93 7.69
C PRO A 81 -19.97 -8.80 6.22
N VAL A 82 -20.70 -7.73 5.90
CA VAL A 82 -20.90 -7.33 4.50
C VAL A 82 -19.52 -7.10 3.90
N SER A 83 -19.18 -7.91 2.91
CA SER A 83 -17.84 -7.96 2.31
C SER A 83 -17.96 -7.72 0.81
N LEU A 84 -17.49 -6.56 0.37
CA LEU A 84 -17.37 -6.24 -1.05
C LEU A 84 -15.94 -6.53 -1.52
N ILE A 85 -15.81 -7.43 -2.49
CA ILE A 85 -14.53 -7.73 -3.14
C ILE A 85 -14.56 -7.09 -4.52
N VAL A 86 -13.63 -6.17 -4.76
CA VAL A 86 -13.51 -5.44 -6.02
C VAL A 86 -12.30 -5.94 -6.79
N SER A 87 -12.51 -6.41 -8.02
CA SER A 87 -11.43 -6.66 -8.96
C SER A 87 -11.43 -5.56 -10.03
N ALA A 88 -10.29 -4.91 -10.23
CA ALA A 88 -10.14 -3.85 -11.23
C ALA A 88 -9.36 -4.35 -12.44
N PHE A 89 -9.82 -3.98 -13.63
CA PHE A 89 -9.23 -4.38 -14.91
C PHE A 89 -8.99 -3.14 -15.76
N ALA A 90 -7.82 -3.05 -16.40
CA ALA A 90 -7.51 -2.04 -17.40
C ALA A 90 -6.67 -2.66 -18.52
N SER A 91 -6.87 -2.19 -19.75
CA SER A 91 -5.95 -2.49 -20.85
C SER A 91 -4.81 -1.47 -20.85
N LEU A 92 -3.59 -1.97 -21.03
CA LEU A 92 -2.38 -1.15 -21.13
C LEU A 92 -1.84 -1.21 -22.55
N ASP A 93 -1.42 -0.06 -23.07
CA ASP A 93 -0.79 0.00 -24.38
C ASP A 93 0.70 -0.39 -24.30
N ASP A 94 1.33 -0.15 -23.13
CA ASP A 94 2.70 -0.57 -22.82
C ASP A 94 2.82 -0.93 -21.33
N VAL A 95 3.36 -2.12 -21.04
CA VAL A 95 3.54 -2.63 -19.67
C VAL A 95 4.85 -2.17 -19.03
N ARG A 96 5.82 -1.68 -19.81
CA ARG A 96 7.19 -1.38 -19.34
C ARG A 96 7.27 -0.25 -18.32
N GLY A 97 6.26 0.63 -18.30
CA GLY A 97 6.16 1.71 -17.31
C GLY A 97 5.60 1.28 -15.94
N THR A 98 5.38 -0.03 -15.73
CA THR A 98 4.86 -0.54 -14.45
C THR A 98 5.92 -0.41 -13.36
N LEU A 99 5.51 0.20 -12.25
CA LEU A 99 6.32 0.35 -11.04
C LEU A 99 6.09 -0.83 -10.10
N THR A 100 7.01 -1.04 -9.19
CA THR A 100 6.88 -2.06 -8.14
C THR A 100 7.28 -1.48 -6.78
N PRO A 101 7.00 -2.19 -5.68
CA PRO A 101 7.49 -1.81 -4.35
C PRO A 101 9.01 -1.89 -4.20
N GLN A 102 9.75 -2.44 -5.18
CA GLN A 102 11.19 -2.61 -5.10
C GLN A 102 11.88 -1.25 -5.05
N LEU A 103 12.28 -0.83 -3.84
CA LEU A 103 13.08 0.38 -3.68
C LEU A 103 14.37 0.27 -4.47
N ASN A 104 14.68 1.32 -5.22
CA ASN A 104 15.96 1.46 -5.88
C ASN A 104 17.05 1.62 -4.81
N ARG A 105 17.93 0.61 -4.75
CA ARG A 105 19.04 0.54 -3.81
C ARG A 105 20.36 1.07 -4.37
N ASP A 106 20.40 1.42 -5.65
CA ASP A 106 21.59 1.90 -6.38
C ASP A 106 21.69 3.43 -6.31
N GLU A 107 20.55 4.11 -6.20
CA GLU A 107 20.50 5.55 -6.01
C GLU A 107 20.92 5.94 -4.58
N ALA A 108 21.96 6.77 -4.48
CA ALA A 108 22.61 7.08 -3.20
C ALA A 108 21.74 7.91 -2.24
N ASP A 109 20.89 8.80 -2.76
CA ASP A 109 20.00 9.65 -1.96
C ASP A 109 18.60 9.73 -2.57
N THR A 110 17.65 9.07 -1.90
CA THR A 110 16.24 9.07 -2.29
C THR A 110 15.35 9.44 -1.10
N THR A 111 14.20 10.02 -1.41
CA THR A 111 13.18 10.43 -0.44
C THR A 111 11.91 9.62 -0.69
N LEU A 112 11.26 9.19 0.39
CA LEU A 112 9.94 8.60 0.37
C LEU A 112 8.88 9.67 0.60
N ILE A 113 7.88 9.70 -0.27
CA ILE A 113 6.75 10.62 -0.19
C ILE A 113 5.47 9.80 0.01
N LEU A 114 4.77 10.04 1.11
CA LEU A 114 3.41 9.53 1.33
C LEU A 114 2.42 10.54 0.75
N ILE A 115 1.51 10.07 -0.11
CA ILE A 115 0.33 10.82 -0.53
C ILE A 115 -0.86 10.24 0.25
N ASP A 116 -1.30 10.94 1.29
CA ASP A 116 -2.30 10.53 2.28
C ASP A 116 -3.71 11.03 1.91
N LEU A 117 -4.49 10.20 1.22
CA LEU A 117 -5.88 10.57 0.89
C LEU A 117 -6.82 10.50 2.12
N GLY A 118 -6.33 10.05 3.28
CA GLY A 118 -7.01 10.16 4.57
C GLY A 118 -6.99 11.57 5.16
N ARG A 119 -6.29 12.52 4.52
CA ARG A 119 -6.25 13.95 4.90
C ARG A 119 -5.84 14.18 6.36
N GLY A 120 -4.95 13.34 6.90
CA GLY A 120 -4.46 13.41 8.28
C GLY A 120 -5.43 12.86 9.33
N ARG A 121 -6.62 12.35 8.96
CA ARG A 121 -7.61 11.84 9.92
C ARG A 121 -7.13 10.61 10.70
N SER A 122 -6.24 9.82 10.08
CA SER A 122 -5.57 8.66 10.69
C SER A 122 -6.54 7.71 11.41
N ARG A 123 -7.65 7.37 10.75
CA ARG A 123 -8.70 6.48 11.30
C ARG A 123 -8.17 5.06 11.47
N LEU A 124 -8.44 4.44 12.62
CA LEU A 124 -7.93 3.11 12.99
C LEU A 124 -9.01 2.03 13.08
N GLY A 125 -10.29 2.40 13.05
CA GLY A 125 -11.39 1.44 13.15
C GLY A 125 -11.29 0.41 12.03
N GLY A 126 -11.39 -0.87 12.39
CA GLY A 126 -11.28 -1.98 11.45
C GLY A 126 -9.86 -2.34 11.01
N SER A 127 -8.82 -1.61 11.46
CA SER A 127 -7.43 -1.90 11.07
C SER A 127 -6.88 -3.20 11.64
N VAL A 128 -5.83 -3.73 11.01
CA VAL A 128 -5.06 -4.87 11.52
C VAL A 128 -4.53 -4.60 12.93
N LEU A 129 -4.08 -3.37 13.24
CA LEU A 129 -3.65 -3.01 14.60
C LEU A 129 -4.80 -3.17 15.61
N CYS A 130 -5.98 -2.70 15.25
CA CYS A 130 -7.19 -2.85 16.07
C CYS A 130 -7.56 -4.32 16.24
N GLN A 131 -7.49 -5.12 15.17
CA GLN A 131 -7.80 -6.54 15.18
C GLN A 131 -6.86 -7.33 16.11
N VAL A 132 -5.53 -7.12 16.02
CA VAL A 132 -4.57 -7.85 16.86
C VAL A 132 -4.61 -7.42 18.34
N LEU A 133 -5.12 -6.22 18.61
CA LEU A 133 -5.34 -5.73 19.98
C LEU A 133 -6.74 -6.04 20.51
N GLU A 134 -7.57 -6.76 19.75
CA GLU A 134 -8.96 -7.08 20.08
C GLU A 134 -9.80 -5.82 20.40
N LYS A 135 -9.59 -4.75 19.60
CA LYS A 135 -10.30 -3.46 19.72
C LYS A 135 -11.08 -3.15 18.45
N GLU A 136 -12.40 -3.21 18.52
CA GLU A 136 -13.28 -2.98 17.36
C GLU A 136 -13.80 -1.53 17.24
N GLN A 137 -13.47 -0.65 18.19
CA GLN A 137 -14.04 0.70 18.27
C GLN A 137 -13.23 1.73 17.48
N GLY A 138 -13.92 2.68 16.84
CA GLY A 138 -13.32 3.85 16.21
C GLY A 138 -13.97 4.21 14.88
N GLU A 139 -13.58 5.35 14.33
CA GLU A 139 -13.89 5.67 12.94
C GLU A 139 -13.08 4.77 12.00
N VAL A 140 -13.71 4.28 10.94
CA VAL A 140 -13.08 3.44 9.90
C VAL A 140 -12.57 4.34 8.76
N PRO A 141 -11.39 4.05 8.18
CA PRO A 141 -10.92 4.70 6.96
C PRO A 141 -11.97 4.80 5.84
N ASN A 142 -11.98 5.92 5.11
CA ASN A 142 -12.89 6.13 4.00
C ASN A 142 -12.31 7.12 2.97
N LEU A 143 -12.75 7.05 1.73
CA LEU A 143 -12.43 8.05 0.71
C LEU A 143 -13.37 9.26 0.86
N ASP A 144 -12.86 10.33 1.47
CA ASP A 144 -13.67 11.52 1.79
C ASP A 144 -14.03 12.36 0.53
N ASP A 145 -13.19 12.33 -0.51
CA ASP A 145 -13.44 13.02 -1.80
C ASP A 145 -13.01 12.13 -2.98
N ALA A 146 -13.97 11.73 -3.82
CA ALA A 146 -13.69 10.91 -5.00
C ALA A 146 -12.69 11.57 -5.97
N GLN A 147 -12.65 12.90 -6.02
CA GLN A 147 -11.74 13.62 -6.91
C GLN A 147 -10.28 13.51 -6.46
N ASP A 148 -9.99 13.21 -5.18
CA ASP A 148 -8.62 12.93 -4.74
C ASP A 148 -8.03 11.74 -5.48
N LEU A 149 -8.83 10.69 -5.71
CA LEU A 149 -8.39 9.50 -6.44
C LEU A 149 -8.17 9.79 -7.94
N VAL A 150 -9.02 10.61 -8.55
CA VAL A 150 -8.85 11.08 -9.94
C VAL A 150 -7.54 11.86 -10.08
N ARG A 151 -7.30 12.80 -9.16
CA ARG A 151 -6.08 13.62 -9.12
C ARG A 151 -4.84 12.76 -8.86
N LEU A 152 -4.94 11.75 -8.00
CA LEU A 152 -3.85 10.81 -7.73
C LEU A 152 -3.44 10.04 -8.99
N VAL A 153 -4.39 9.44 -9.70
CA VAL A 153 -4.11 8.72 -10.96
C VAL A 153 -3.41 9.63 -11.97
N ALA A 154 -3.91 10.85 -12.14
CA ALA A 154 -3.32 11.82 -13.05
C ALA A 154 -1.88 12.22 -12.65
N ALA A 155 -1.66 12.49 -11.36
CA ALA A 155 -0.35 12.87 -10.85
C ALA A 155 0.69 11.75 -10.97
N ILE A 156 0.33 10.51 -10.62
CA ILE A 156 1.24 9.36 -10.75
C ILE A 156 1.60 9.10 -12.21
N ASN A 157 0.64 9.20 -13.14
CA ASN A 157 0.92 9.12 -14.57
C ASN A 157 1.85 10.22 -15.07
N ALA A 158 1.66 11.46 -14.61
CA ALA A 158 2.53 12.58 -14.97
C ALA A 158 3.97 12.39 -14.44
N LEU A 159 4.13 11.95 -13.19
CA LEU A 159 5.44 11.65 -12.59
C LEU A 159 6.13 10.47 -13.28
N ARG A 160 5.37 9.42 -13.63
CA ARG A 160 5.86 8.29 -14.41
C ARG A 160 6.37 8.74 -15.78
N ALA A 161 5.63 9.59 -16.48
CA ALA A 161 6.01 10.09 -17.80
C ALA A 161 7.30 10.94 -17.77
N ARG A 162 7.59 11.58 -16.64
CA ARG A 162 8.84 12.34 -16.41
C ARG A 162 10.02 11.45 -15.98
N GLY A 163 9.78 10.19 -15.59
CA GLY A 163 10.81 9.29 -15.06
C GLY A 163 11.23 9.64 -13.62
N ASP A 164 10.36 10.32 -12.87
CA ASP A 164 10.65 10.79 -11.51
C ASP A 164 10.45 9.69 -10.44
N LEU A 165 9.63 8.68 -10.74
CA LEU A 165 9.28 7.59 -9.83
C LEU A 165 10.29 6.44 -9.94
N LEU A 166 10.88 6.06 -8.81
CA LEU A 166 11.80 4.92 -8.69
C LEU A 166 11.09 3.65 -8.21
N ALA A 167 10.13 3.80 -7.31
CA ALA A 167 9.32 2.72 -6.74
C ALA A 167 7.97 3.27 -6.29
N TYR A 168 6.98 2.37 -6.19
CA TYR A 168 5.62 2.69 -5.81
C TYR A 168 5.03 1.54 -5.00
N HIS A 169 4.32 1.86 -3.92
CA HIS A 169 3.47 0.91 -3.22
C HIS A 169 2.26 1.63 -2.62
N ASP A 170 1.09 1.00 -2.58
CA ASP A 170 -0.08 1.60 -1.94
C ASP A 170 -0.13 1.33 -0.43
N ARG A 171 -0.95 2.10 0.29
CA ARG A 171 -1.22 1.89 1.71
C ARG A 171 -2.55 1.17 1.87
N SER A 172 -2.52 0.01 2.50
CA SER A 172 -3.67 -0.85 2.80
C SER A 172 -3.50 -1.46 4.22
N ASP A 173 -3.69 -2.76 4.39
CA ASP A 173 -3.57 -3.49 5.65
C ASP A 173 -2.22 -3.22 6.33
N GLY A 174 -2.24 -2.87 7.62
CA GLY A 174 -1.03 -2.54 8.38
C GLY A 174 -0.44 -1.15 8.10
N GLY A 175 -1.07 -0.37 7.22
CA GLY A 175 -0.82 1.06 7.04
C GLY A 175 0.54 1.42 6.45
N LEU A 176 1.03 2.61 6.77
CA LEU A 176 2.33 3.12 6.30
C LEU A 176 3.48 2.20 6.71
N LEU A 177 3.41 1.59 7.89
CA LEU A 177 4.45 0.71 8.38
C LEU A 177 4.60 -0.53 7.49
N ALA A 178 3.50 -1.20 7.17
CA ALA A 178 3.51 -2.37 6.28
C ALA A 178 4.01 -2.00 4.89
N ALA A 179 3.47 -0.92 4.29
CA ALA A 179 3.90 -0.46 2.98
C ALA A 179 5.41 -0.17 2.92
N ALA A 180 5.96 0.54 3.90
CA ALA A 180 7.40 0.83 3.95
C ALA A 180 8.25 -0.43 4.21
N ALA A 181 7.79 -1.36 5.04
CA ALA A 181 8.48 -2.61 5.31
C ALA A 181 8.53 -3.49 4.05
N GLU A 182 7.41 -3.67 3.35
CA GLU A 182 7.33 -4.44 2.11
C GLU A 182 8.20 -3.84 1.01
N MET A 183 8.21 -2.51 0.88
CA MET A 183 9.12 -1.80 -0.01
C MET A 183 10.60 -2.05 0.34
N ALA A 184 10.94 -2.03 1.64
CA ALA A 184 12.28 -2.35 2.12
C ALA A 184 12.68 -3.81 1.86
N PHE A 185 11.75 -4.76 2.00
CA PHE A 185 11.98 -6.18 1.69
C PHE A 185 12.21 -6.39 0.19
N ALA A 186 11.37 -5.80 -0.66
CA ALA A 186 11.52 -5.90 -2.11
C ALA A 186 12.82 -5.25 -2.61
N GLY A 187 13.18 -4.10 -2.02
CA GLY A 187 14.41 -3.37 -2.32
C GLY A 187 15.67 -3.92 -1.65
N GLN A 188 15.54 -4.79 -0.63
CA GLN A 188 16.62 -5.21 0.27
C GLN A 188 17.51 -4.02 0.69
N VAL A 189 16.86 -2.93 1.12
CA VAL A 189 17.52 -1.67 1.46
C VAL A 189 16.90 -1.09 2.72
N GLY A 190 17.74 -0.57 3.62
CA GLY A 190 17.26 0.03 4.86
C GLY A 190 16.37 1.24 4.61
N VAL A 191 15.46 1.53 5.54
CA VAL A 191 14.53 2.66 5.47
C VAL A 191 14.49 3.35 6.82
N ALA A 192 14.62 4.68 6.80
CA ALA A 192 14.39 5.51 7.98
C ALA A 192 13.14 6.36 7.72
N LEU A 193 12.05 6.04 8.42
CA LEU A 193 10.83 6.83 8.42
C LEU A 193 10.92 7.94 9.47
N ASN A 194 10.46 9.14 9.14
CA ASN A 194 10.23 10.23 10.09
C ASN A 194 8.72 10.53 10.11
N VAL A 195 8.11 10.40 11.28
CA VAL A 195 6.66 10.60 11.46
C VAL A 195 6.28 12.00 11.93
N ASP A 196 7.24 12.88 12.23
CA ASP A 196 7.00 14.20 12.84
C ASP A 196 5.98 15.02 12.03
N MET A 197 6.11 15.03 10.70
CA MET A 197 5.20 15.74 9.80
C MET A 197 3.78 15.16 9.75
N LEU A 198 3.60 13.90 10.17
CA LEU A 198 2.30 13.23 10.25
C LEU A 198 1.61 13.47 11.61
N LEU A 199 2.35 13.94 12.62
CA LEU A 199 1.84 14.18 13.97
C LEU A 199 1.42 15.64 14.20
N VAL A 200 1.60 16.52 13.22
CA VAL A 200 1.18 17.92 13.34
C VAL A 200 -0.35 17.98 13.25
N GLU A 201 -1.01 18.07 14.40
CA GLU A 201 -2.44 18.32 14.48
C GLU A 201 -2.73 19.82 14.20
N GLY A 202 -3.69 20.11 13.31
CA GLY A 202 -4.20 21.46 13.06
C GLY A 202 -3.37 22.35 12.12
N ASP A 203 -3.91 23.52 11.80
CA ASP A 203 -3.31 24.54 10.92
C ASP A 203 -2.36 25.51 11.68
N GLY A 204 -1.96 25.14 12.91
CA GLY A 204 -1.17 25.98 13.82
C GLY A 204 -1.93 27.18 14.42
N ILE A 205 -3.19 27.41 14.05
CA ILE A 205 -4.02 28.54 14.50
C ILE A 205 -5.19 28.04 15.35
N SER A 206 -5.86 26.96 14.93
CA SER A 206 -7.07 26.45 15.58
C SER A 206 -6.80 25.49 16.74
N ASP A 207 -5.60 24.93 16.85
CA ASP A 207 -5.27 23.92 17.86
C ASP A 207 -4.57 24.50 19.10
N SER A 208 -4.92 25.74 19.45
CA SER A 208 -4.68 26.28 20.78
C SER A 208 -5.69 25.67 21.75
N ARG A 209 -5.70 24.35 21.92
CA ARG A 209 -6.36 23.72 23.07
C ARG A 209 -5.55 24.09 24.30
N MET A 210 -5.90 25.23 24.86
CA MET A 210 -5.36 25.78 26.09
C MET A 210 -5.49 24.73 27.19
N ASP A 211 -4.33 24.17 27.56
CA ASP A 211 -4.18 23.07 28.49
C ASP A 211 -4.51 23.49 29.92
N THR A 212 -5.74 23.21 30.35
CA THR A 212 -6.13 23.30 31.75
C THR A 212 -6.03 21.91 32.38
N GLY A 213 -4.80 21.46 32.67
CA GLY A 213 -4.51 20.16 33.27
C GLY A 213 -3.43 20.24 34.34
N ASP A 214 -3.61 19.46 35.42
CA ASP A 214 -2.80 19.45 36.64
C ASP A 214 -1.32 19.16 36.32
N SER A 215 -0.43 20.11 36.64
CA SER A 215 0.97 20.17 36.15
C SER A 215 1.86 19.00 36.60
N LYS A 216 1.40 18.17 37.55
CA LYS A 216 2.19 17.08 38.14
C LYS A 216 2.25 15.80 37.31
N ASN A 217 1.33 15.58 36.36
CA ASN A 217 1.29 14.37 35.48
C ASN A 217 1.42 14.69 33.98
N TRP A 218 1.75 15.93 33.66
CA TRP A 218 1.83 16.49 32.32
C TRP A 218 2.73 15.69 31.36
N ALA A 219 3.97 15.41 31.78
CA ALA A 219 4.95 14.71 30.94
C ALA A 219 4.48 13.30 30.52
N THR A 220 3.87 12.56 31.45
CA THR A 220 3.37 11.20 31.21
C THR A 220 2.14 11.20 30.30
N GLN A 221 1.22 12.15 30.48
CA GLN A 221 0.01 12.27 29.65
C GLN A 221 0.35 12.68 28.21
N ILE A 222 1.28 13.61 28.00
CA ILE A 222 1.75 13.97 26.66
C ILE A 222 2.44 12.78 25.99
N GLN A 223 3.28 12.05 26.73
CA GLN A 223 4.01 10.91 26.18
C GLN A 223 3.05 9.82 25.67
N ALA A 224 2.00 9.51 26.44
CA ALA A 224 0.97 8.56 26.03
C ALA A 224 0.22 9.02 24.76
N ARG A 225 -0.21 10.31 24.72
CA ARG A 225 -0.85 10.89 23.53
C ARG A 225 0.05 10.85 22.30
N ARG A 226 1.34 11.15 22.45
CA ARG A 226 2.32 11.08 21.36
C ARG A 226 2.55 9.66 20.87
N GLN A 227 2.57 8.67 21.77
CA GLN A 227 2.64 7.26 21.39
C GLN A 227 1.41 6.84 20.59
N GLU A 228 0.21 7.21 21.04
CA GLU A 228 -1.03 6.94 20.31
C GLU A 228 -1.03 7.60 18.92
N ALA A 229 -0.63 8.87 18.83
CA ALA A 229 -0.53 9.58 17.55
C ALA A 229 0.50 8.92 16.61
N THR A 230 1.61 8.41 17.15
CA THR A 230 2.60 7.65 16.37
C THR A 230 2.02 6.35 15.83
N LEU A 231 1.27 5.61 16.65
CA LEU A 231 0.57 4.41 16.21
C LEU A 231 -0.47 4.74 15.14
N LYS A 232 -1.27 5.80 15.33
CA LYS A 232 -2.22 6.28 14.32
C LYS A 232 -1.52 6.60 13.00
N ALA A 233 -0.44 7.38 13.02
CA ALA A 233 0.29 7.75 11.80
C ALA A 233 0.86 6.54 11.04
N LEU A 234 1.28 5.49 11.76
CA LEU A 234 1.90 4.29 11.17
C LEU A 234 0.89 3.25 10.70
N PHE A 235 -0.18 3.03 11.46
CA PHE A 235 -1.08 1.88 11.32
C PHE A 235 -2.48 2.24 10.81
N ASN A 236 -2.80 3.52 10.56
CA ASN A 236 -4.02 3.84 9.85
C ASN A 236 -3.99 3.26 8.43
N GLU A 237 -5.11 2.70 8.02
CA GLU A 237 -5.30 2.06 6.72
C GLU A 237 -6.11 2.98 5.80
N GLU A 238 -5.86 4.29 5.92
CA GLU A 238 -6.41 5.29 5.03
C GLU A 238 -5.89 5.09 3.60
N ILE A 239 -6.69 5.43 2.60
CA ILE A 239 -6.27 5.33 1.21
C ILE A 239 -5.05 6.24 0.99
N GLY A 240 -4.03 5.73 0.29
CA GLY A 240 -2.84 6.49 0.00
C GLY A 240 -1.79 5.67 -0.71
N VAL A 241 -0.68 6.32 -1.07
CA VAL A 241 0.44 5.67 -1.76
C VAL A 241 1.77 6.18 -1.23
N LEU A 242 2.77 5.31 -1.21
CA LEU A 242 4.15 5.61 -0.88
C LEU A 242 5.00 5.51 -2.15
N ILE A 243 5.64 6.61 -2.52
CA ILE A 243 6.50 6.69 -3.69
C ILE A 243 7.94 6.98 -3.31
N GLN A 244 8.89 6.38 -4.04
CA GLN A 244 10.30 6.70 -3.93
C GLN A 244 10.71 7.60 -5.09
N VAL A 245 11.41 8.69 -4.78
CA VAL A 245 11.95 9.64 -5.76
C VAL A 245 13.39 10.02 -5.41
N ARG A 246 14.17 10.48 -6.39
CA ARG A 246 15.50 11.05 -6.12
C ARG A 246 15.34 12.28 -5.22
N THR A 247 16.17 12.40 -4.18
CA THR A 247 16.07 13.53 -3.23
C THR A 247 16.27 14.87 -3.94
N ALA A 248 17.11 14.94 -4.98
CA ALA A 248 17.30 16.14 -5.79
C ALA A 248 16.02 16.61 -6.52
N GLN A 249 15.11 15.70 -6.87
CA GLN A 249 13.88 15.97 -7.62
C GLN A 249 12.65 16.15 -6.71
N ARG A 250 12.76 15.89 -5.39
CA ARG A 250 11.61 15.87 -4.48
C ARG A 250 10.78 17.17 -4.48
N ASN A 251 11.41 18.32 -4.70
CA ASN A 251 10.73 19.61 -4.74
C ASN A 251 9.90 19.77 -6.02
N GLU A 252 10.42 19.30 -7.16
CA GLU A 252 9.71 19.29 -8.44
C GLU A 252 8.52 18.32 -8.39
N VAL A 253 8.71 17.15 -7.76
CA VAL A 253 7.63 16.20 -7.50
C VAL A 253 6.53 16.82 -6.64
N MET A 254 6.89 17.48 -5.53
CA MET A 254 5.91 18.18 -4.69
C MET A 254 5.20 19.33 -5.42
N GLN A 255 5.88 20.00 -6.35
CA GLN A 255 5.27 21.04 -7.19
C GLN A 255 4.27 20.44 -8.17
N LEU A 256 4.56 19.31 -8.80
CA LEU A 256 3.59 18.59 -9.63
C LEU A 256 2.39 18.14 -8.77
N LEU A 257 2.63 17.56 -7.58
CA LEU A 257 1.54 17.20 -6.67
C LEU A 257 0.69 18.43 -6.28
N ARG A 258 1.29 19.62 -6.17
CA ARG A 258 0.56 20.88 -5.93
C ARG A 258 -0.30 21.29 -7.13
N GLU A 259 0.20 21.15 -8.35
CA GLU A 259 -0.56 21.41 -9.59
C GLU A 259 -1.79 20.50 -9.68
N HIS A 260 -1.68 19.27 -9.16
CA HIS A 260 -2.79 18.33 -9.00
C HIS A 260 -3.56 18.47 -7.68
N GLY A 261 -3.34 19.51 -6.86
CA GLY A 261 -4.07 19.76 -5.62
C GLY A 261 -3.81 18.77 -4.47
N LEU A 262 -2.79 17.90 -4.58
CA LEU A 262 -2.45 16.84 -3.61
C LEU A 262 -1.36 17.25 -2.61
N SER A 263 -0.68 18.38 -2.82
CA SER A 263 0.48 18.76 -1.99
C SER A 263 0.14 18.93 -0.50
N ARG A 264 -1.09 19.33 -0.16
CA ARG A 264 -1.53 19.48 1.24
C ARG A 264 -1.55 18.14 1.99
N HIS A 265 -1.68 17.06 1.25
CA HIS A 265 -1.81 15.69 1.74
C HIS A 265 -0.59 14.85 1.38
N SER A 266 0.50 15.49 0.94
CA SER A 266 1.73 14.83 0.54
C SER A 266 2.85 15.18 1.50
N HIS A 267 3.50 14.17 2.06
CA HIS A 267 4.47 14.33 3.14
C HIS A 267 5.76 13.60 2.80
N PHE A 268 6.91 14.25 3.04
CA PHE A 268 8.19 13.56 3.08
C PHE A 268 8.25 12.73 4.36
N VAL A 269 8.16 11.41 4.22
CA VAL A 269 8.03 10.49 5.36
C VAL A 269 9.26 9.64 5.61
N GLY A 270 10.27 9.68 4.73
CA GLY A 270 11.47 8.91 4.98
C GLY A 270 12.54 9.00 3.90
N LYS A 271 13.60 8.24 4.11
CA LYS A 271 14.72 8.08 3.18
C LYS A 271 15.20 6.63 3.18
N THR A 272 15.73 6.16 2.06
CA THR A 272 16.42 4.86 2.00
C THR A 272 17.83 4.95 2.60
N ARG A 273 18.41 3.78 2.89
CA ARG A 273 19.76 3.59 3.44
C ARG A 273 20.49 2.51 2.64
N PRO A 274 20.87 2.79 1.38
CA PRO A 274 21.66 1.86 0.58
C PRO A 274 23.07 1.66 1.15
N ALA A 275 23.73 0.57 0.76
CA ALA A 275 25.01 0.18 1.33
C ALA A 275 26.12 1.22 1.08
N HIS A 276 26.06 1.92 -0.05
CA HIS A 276 26.96 3.02 -0.42
C HIS A 276 26.51 4.40 0.08
N ALA A 277 25.41 4.50 0.85
CA ALA A 277 25.03 5.76 1.46
C ALA A 277 26.14 6.25 2.41
N PRO A 278 26.41 7.57 2.47
CA PRO A 278 27.45 8.13 3.34
C PRO A 278 27.14 7.98 4.83
N MET A 279 25.86 7.77 5.19
CA MET A 279 25.42 7.60 6.56
C MET A 279 25.30 6.11 6.91
N GLU A 280 26.09 5.65 7.88
CA GLU A 280 26.06 4.25 8.34
C GLU A 280 24.79 3.91 9.15
N VAL A 281 24.22 4.90 9.84
CA VAL A 281 23.01 4.70 10.67
C VAL A 281 21.82 4.30 9.81
N GLY A 282 21.16 3.19 10.17
CA GLY A 282 19.96 2.67 9.52
C GLY A 282 20.21 1.72 8.33
N LYS A 283 21.47 1.44 7.94
CA LYS A 283 21.76 0.43 6.91
C LYS A 283 21.26 -0.95 7.34
N GLY A 284 20.54 -1.64 6.45
CA GLY A 284 19.97 -2.97 6.72
C GLY A 284 18.87 -3.00 7.79
N LYS A 285 18.29 -1.84 8.14
CA LYS A 285 17.26 -1.70 9.18
C LYS A 285 16.05 -0.93 8.68
N LEU A 286 14.91 -1.20 9.30
CA LEU A 286 13.76 -0.30 9.27
C LEU A 286 13.74 0.48 10.59
N GLU A 287 13.82 1.79 10.51
CA GLU A 287 13.83 2.70 11.66
C GLU A 287 12.66 3.68 11.59
N ILE A 288 12.06 3.96 12.75
CA ILE A 288 11.04 4.99 12.90
C ILE A 288 11.61 6.08 13.80
N TRP A 289 11.60 7.30 13.29
CA TRP A 289 12.12 8.49 13.92
C TRP A 289 11.00 9.43 14.29
N ARG A 290 11.08 9.95 15.52
CA ARG A 290 10.20 11.00 16.05
C ARG A 290 11.02 11.91 16.97
N ASP A 291 10.83 13.21 16.88
CA ASP A 291 11.54 14.21 17.67
C ASP A 291 13.08 14.01 17.60
N THR A 292 13.60 13.72 16.40
CA THR A 292 15.03 13.40 16.15
C THR A 292 15.58 12.16 16.88
N LYS A 293 14.71 11.31 17.43
CA LYS A 293 15.08 10.06 18.11
C LYS A 293 14.48 8.85 17.41
N THR A 294 15.24 7.76 17.35
CA THR A 294 14.73 6.46 16.93
C THR A 294 13.80 5.91 18.02
N VAL A 295 12.52 5.74 17.69
CA VAL A 295 11.50 5.16 18.59
C VAL A 295 11.25 3.67 18.31
N PHE A 296 11.63 3.19 17.14
CA PHE A 296 11.64 1.78 16.76
C PHE A 296 12.79 1.52 15.78
N SER A 297 13.44 0.36 15.92
CA SER A 297 14.49 -0.10 15.01
C SER A 297 14.53 -1.63 15.03
N ALA A 298 14.47 -2.26 13.87
CA ALA A 298 14.69 -3.69 13.70
C ALA A 298 15.48 -3.96 12.42
N THR A 299 16.19 -5.10 12.35
CA THR A 299 16.86 -5.49 11.11
C THR A 299 15.82 -5.89 10.07
N LEU A 300 16.14 -5.70 8.78
CA LEU A 300 15.25 -6.16 7.72
C LEU A 300 15.07 -7.67 7.76
N GLN A 301 16.12 -8.42 8.13
CA GLN A 301 16.05 -9.88 8.26
C GLN A 301 15.00 -10.30 9.30
N ASP A 302 15.08 -9.74 10.52
CA ASP A 302 14.14 -10.09 11.59
C ASP A 302 12.70 -9.80 11.18
N LEU A 303 12.47 -8.61 10.59
CA LEU A 303 11.14 -8.21 10.14
C LEU A 303 10.62 -9.09 9.00
N GLN A 304 11.46 -9.42 8.02
CA GLN A 304 11.05 -10.23 6.88
C GLN A 304 10.79 -11.70 7.29
N GLN A 305 11.55 -12.23 8.26
CA GLN A 305 11.25 -13.54 8.85
C GLN A 305 9.92 -13.54 9.60
N VAL A 306 9.63 -12.50 10.40
CA VAL A 306 8.31 -12.40 11.06
C VAL A 306 7.18 -12.29 10.04
N TRP A 307 7.36 -11.50 8.98
CA TRP A 307 6.38 -11.32 7.91
C TRP A 307 6.13 -12.62 7.13
N ASP A 308 7.18 -13.41 6.87
CA ASP A 308 7.09 -14.70 6.17
C ASP A 308 6.53 -15.86 7.02
N ALA A 309 6.52 -15.72 8.35
CA ALA A 309 6.25 -16.83 9.28
C ALA A 309 4.91 -17.55 9.01
N VAL A 310 3.87 -16.85 8.57
CA VAL A 310 2.57 -17.46 8.26
C VAL A 310 2.68 -18.36 7.02
N SER A 311 3.29 -17.85 5.95
CA SER A 311 3.55 -18.63 4.72
C SER A 311 4.43 -19.83 5.02
N TRP A 312 5.51 -19.65 5.79
CA TRP A 312 6.36 -20.73 6.24
C TRP A 312 5.56 -21.81 6.99
N LYS A 313 4.70 -21.44 7.95
CA LYS A 313 3.89 -22.42 8.69
C LYS A 313 2.87 -23.16 7.83
N ILE A 314 2.28 -22.50 6.84
CA ILE A 314 1.38 -23.13 5.88
C ILE A 314 2.16 -24.13 5.01
N CYS A 315 3.29 -23.71 4.41
CA CYS A 315 4.13 -24.56 3.58
C CYS A 315 4.73 -25.74 4.37
N GLN A 316 5.16 -25.51 5.62
CA GLN A 316 5.68 -26.56 6.49
C GLN A 316 4.64 -27.65 6.78
N GLN A 317 3.35 -27.29 6.92
CA GLN A 317 2.26 -28.24 7.19
C GLN A 317 1.70 -28.91 5.93
N ARG A 318 1.82 -28.26 4.77
CA ARG A 318 1.26 -28.73 3.49
C ARG A 318 2.28 -29.50 2.64
N ASP A 319 3.52 -29.03 2.63
CA ASP A 319 4.57 -29.45 1.70
C ASP A 319 5.67 -30.24 2.45
N ASN A 320 6.88 -30.35 1.87
CA ASN A 320 8.01 -30.95 2.58
C ASN A 320 8.56 -29.97 3.63
N PRO A 321 8.52 -30.31 4.94
CA PRO A 321 8.96 -29.41 6.00
C PRO A 321 10.42 -28.95 5.85
N ALA A 322 11.31 -29.83 5.39
CA ALA A 322 12.71 -29.47 5.20
C ALA A 322 12.91 -28.42 4.09
N CYS A 323 12.08 -28.45 3.04
CA CYS A 323 12.11 -27.43 2.00
C CYS A 323 11.56 -26.10 2.52
N ALA A 324 10.45 -26.12 3.25
CA ALA A 324 9.85 -24.92 3.85
C ALA A 324 10.80 -24.27 4.88
N ASP A 325 11.46 -25.07 5.71
CA ASP A 325 12.42 -24.59 6.71
C ASP A 325 13.67 -23.98 6.04
N ALA A 326 14.14 -24.58 4.94
CA ALA A 326 15.27 -24.04 4.18
C ALA A 326 14.92 -22.73 3.47
N GLU A 327 13.71 -22.62 2.90
CA GLU A 327 13.20 -21.39 2.29
C GLU A 327 13.14 -20.27 3.33
N HIS A 328 12.46 -20.51 4.45
CA HIS A 328 12.31 -19.53 5.55
C HIS A 328 13.66 -19.07 6.12
N ALA A 329 14.60 -20.01 6.30
CA ALA A 329 15.95 -19.68 6.78
C ALA A 329 16.72 -18.73 5.83
N SER A 330 16.39 -18.73 4.54
CA SER A 330 17.01 -17.86 3.52
C SER A 330 16.37 -16.47 3.43
N VAL A 331 15.16 -16.30 3.95
CA VAL A 331 14.39 -15.05 3.88
C VAL A 331 15.11 -13.94 4.63
N GLY A 332 15.34 -12.81 3.93
CA GLY A 332 15.99 -11.63 4.48
C GLY A 332 17.48 -11.81 4.82
N ALA A 333 18.12 -12.90 4.41
CA ALA A 333 19.53 -13.15 4.68
C ALA A 333 20.43 -12.04 4.06
N PRO A 334 21.24 -11.30 4.84
CA PRO A 334 21.98 -10.14 4.35
C PRO A 334 23.01 -10.45 3.25
N ALA A 335 23.47 -11.70 3.18
CA ALA A 335 24.42 -12.15 2.15
C ALA A 335 23.75 -12.54 0.82
N ASN A 336 22.41 -12.57 0.77
CA ASN A 336 21.69 -12.90 -0.45
C ASN A 336 21.70 -11.69 -1.40
N SER A 337 22.44 -11.82 -2.51
CA SER A 337 22.53 -10.78 -3.55
C SER A 337 21.29 -10.71 -4.45
N GLY A 338 20.35 -11.64 -4.28
CA GLY A 338 19.20 -11.81 -5.17
C GLY A 338 19.59 -12.42 -6.52
N LEU A 339 18.63 -12.44 -7.43
CA LEU A 339 18.85 -12.90 -8.80
C LEU A 339 19.80 -11.95 -9.51
N HIS A 340 20.87 -12.50 -10.09
CA HIS A 340 21.86 -11.77 -10.86
C HIS A 340 22.26 -12.59 -12.09
N VAL A 341 22.76 -11.91 -13.13
CA VAL A 341 23.15 -12.53 -14.39
C VAL A 341 24.65 -12.36 -14.59
N TYR A 342 25.35 -13.44 -14.93
CA TYR A 342 26.73 -13.40 -15.41
C TYR A 342 26.74 -13.58 -16.93
N LEU A 343 27.29 -12.61 -17.65
CA LEU A 343 27.42 -12.63 -19.11
C LEU A 343 28.90 -12.85 -19.47
N PRO A 344 29.29 -14.01 -20.03
CA PRO A 344 30.67 -14.26 -20.43
C PRO A 344 31.16 -13.30 -21.51
N GLU A 345 32.47 -13.00 -21.51
CA GLU A 345 33.11 -12.24 -22.59
C GLU A 345 32.84 -12.90 -23.96
N GLY A 346 32.46 -12.08 -24.96
CA GLY A 346 32.12 -12.56 -26.30
C GLY A 346 30.62 -12.85 -26.52
N TRP A 347 29.76 -12.66 -25.51
CA TRP A 347 28.30 -12.65 -25.71
C TRP A 347 27.90 -11.40 -26.51
N GLY A 348 27.95 -11.51 -27.84
CA GLY A 348 27.55 -10.46 -28.78
C GLY A 348 26.07 -10.13 -28.62
N GLY A 349 25.78 -8.95 -28.09
CA GLY A 349 24.41 -8.48 -27.86
C GLY A 349 23.60 -8.37 -29.15
N ALA A 350 22.76 -9.37 -29.41
CA ALA A 350 21.54 -9.28 -30.23
C ALA A 350 20.76 -10.60 -30.21
N MET A 351 20.47 -11.16 -29.04
CA MET A 351 19.26 -11.99 -28.93
C MET A 351 18.25 -11.18 -28.12
N PRO A 352 17.18 -10.66 -28.73
CA PRO A 352 16.14 -10.05 -27.94
C PRO A 352 15.58 -11.18 -27.06
N LEU A 353 15.62 -11.00 -25.74
CA LEU A 353 15.13 -11.96 -24.73
C LEU A 353 13.61 -12.25 -24.87
N THR A 354 12.95 -11.64 -25.86
CA THR A 354 11.58 -11.85 -26.31
C THR A 354 11.48 -11.40 -27.76
N PRO A 355 10.75 -12.10 -28.67
CA PRO A 355 10.44 -11.53 -29.96
C PRO A 355 9.61 -10.26 -29.71
N ALA A 356 10.10 -9.11 -30.17
CA ALA A 356 9.29 -7.91 -30.25
C ALA A 356 8.08 -8.24 -31.12
N LEU A 357 6.87 -8.26 -30.54
CA LEU A 357 5.64 -8.21 -31.30
C LEU A 357 5.63 -6.85 -32.00
N SER A 358 6.22 -6.80 -33.19
CA SER A 358 6.18 -5.58 -34.00
C SER A 358 4.72 -5.28 -34.36
N PRO A 359 4.27 -4.01 -34.34
CA PRO A 359 2.90 -3.66 -34.71
C PRO A 359 2.58 -3.90 -36.20
N LYS A 360 3.57 -4.31 -37.02
CA LYS A 360 3.46 -4.44 -38.48
C LYS A 360 3.20 -5.87 -38.96
N GLY A 361 2.48 -6.67 -38.18
CA GLY A 361 2.14 -8.07 -38.49
C GLY A 361 0.72 -8.32 -39.04
N ARG A 362 -0.04 -7.30 -39.42
CA ARG A 362 -1.32 -7.47 -40.16
C ARG A 362 -1.23 -6.88 -41.56
N GLY A 363 -0.30 -7.40 -42.35
CA GLY A 363 -0.28 -7.21 -43.80
C GLY A 363 -0.88 -8.45 -44.47
N SER A 364 -1.93 -8.26 -45.25
CA SER A 364 -2.60 -9.28 -46.05
C SER A 364 -1.61 -10.04 -46.95
N SER A 365 -1.40 -11.32 -46.71
CA SER A 365 -0.97 -12.23 -47.77
C SER A 365 -2.21 -12.80 -48.43
N ALA A 366 -2.56 -12.23 -49.59
CA ALA A 366 -3.48 -12.86 -50.51
C ALA A 366 -2.90 -14.23 -50.92
N MET A 367 -3.70 -15.29 -50.83
CA MET A 367 -3.38 -16.56 -51.46
C MET A 367 -3.29 -16.36 -52.98
N PRO A 368 -2.25 -16.86 -53.67
CA PRO A 368 -2.31 -17.00 -55.11
C PRO A 368 -3.29 -18.13 -55.48
N PRO A 369 -4.06 -18.00 -56.57
CA PRO A 369 -5.09 -18.97 -56.92
C PRO A 369 -4.49 -20.26 -57.49
N ALA A 370 -5.08 -21.38 -57.01
CA ALA A 370 -5.10 -22.77 -57.48
C ALA A 370 -3.78 -23.41 -57.96
#